data_AF-B9LMJ3-F1
#
_entry.id   AF-B9LMJ3-F1
#
_cell.length_a   1.000
_cell.length_b   1.000
_cell.length_c   1.000
_cell.angle_alpha   90.00
_cell.angle_beta   90.00
_cell.angle_gamma   90.00
#
_symmetry.space_group_name_H-M   'P 1'
#
loop_
_entity.id
_entity.type
_entity.pdbx_description
1 polymer ?
#
loop_
_entity_poly.entity_id
_entity_poly.type
_entity_poly.pdbx_seq_one_letter_code
_entity_poly.pdbx_strand_id
1 'polypeptide(L)'
;MKDSAVERGPWGSDVDVPTLLGDDHEAFEAVLSGEKTGPVAVVGDPFSGRGSVLDRAVRDLDATRVSLDPGDGVDQTRARINGGQL
;
A
#
# COMPACT_ATOMS: atom_id res chain seq x y z
N MET A 1 25.13 -21.21 10.85
CA MET A 1 24.46 -20.53 9.72
C MET A 1 23.77 -19.31 10.32
N LYS A 2 24.08 -18.11 9.82
CA LYS A 2 23.57 -16.86 10.39
C LYS A 2 22.24 -16.53 9.73
N ASP A 3 21.21 -16.43 10.56
CA ASP A 3 19.91 -15.87 10.19
C ASP A 3 20.10 -14.38 9.86
N SER A 4 19.95 -14.03 8.59
CA SER A 4 19.92 -12.64 8.15
C SER A 4 18.52 -12.09 8.42
N ALA A 5 18.27 -11.66 9.65
CA ALA A 5 17.21 -10.73 9.97
C ALA A 5 17.53 -9.41 9.26
N VAL A 6 16.82 -9.11 8.17
CA VAL A 6 16.81 -7.78 7.60
C VAL A 6 15.88 -6.93 8.47
N GLU A 7 16.41 -6.40 9.57
CA GLU A 7 15.82 -5.23 10.22
C GLU A 7 15.93 -4.05 9.25
N ARG A 8 14.88 -3.80 8.47
CA ARG A 8 14.71 -2.49 7.82
C ARG A 8 14.36 -1.51 8.93
N GLY A 9 15.29 -0.60 9.21
CA GLY A 9 15.19 0.43 10.25
C GLY A 9 13.97 1.36 10.11
N PRO A 10 13.84 2.38 10.96
CA PRO A 10 12.67 3.26 10.96
C PRO A 10 12.66 4.09 9.66
N TRP A 11 11.69 3.86 8.77
CA TRP A 11 11.47 4.69 7.58
C TRP A 11 10.84 6.01 8.00
N GLY A 12 11.63 6.81 8.72
CA GLY A 12 11.36 8.19 9.09
C GLY A 12 11.92 9.13 8.03
N SER A 13 11.22 9.21 6.91
CA SER A 13 11.10 10.44 6.15
C SER A 13 9.67 10.43 5.66
N ASP A 14 8.81 11.22 6.29
CA ASP A 14 7.41 11.41 5.88
C ASP A 14 7.47 11.97 4.45
N VAL A 15 7.42 11.09 3.45
CA VAL A 15 7.41 11.49 2.06
C VAL A 15 6.07 12.17 1.83
N ASP A 16 6.12 13.44 1.43
CA ASP A 16 4.94 14.27 1.31
C ASP A 16 4.00 13.73 0.23
N VAL A 17 2.97 13.00 0.67
CA VAL A 17 1.95 12.38 -0.20
C VAL A 17 1.25 13.41 -1.10
N PRO A 18 0.89 14.63 -0.64
CA PRO A 18 0.43 15.70 -1.52
C PRO A 18 1.38 15.98 -2.69
N THR A 19 2.68 16.13 -2.43
CA THR A 19 3.68 16.34 -3.49
C THR A 19 3.79 15.15 -4.44
N LEU A 20 3.65 13.91 -3.95
CA LEU A 20 3.70 12.72 -4.80
C LEU A 20 2.48 12.57 -5.72
N LEU A 21 1.30 12.95 -5.23
CA LEU A 21 0.04 12.79 -5.96
C LEU A 21 -0.31 14.00 -6.83
N GLY A 22 0.19 15.19 -6.50
CA GLY A 22 -0.12 16.43 -7.21
C GLY A 22 -1.64 16.65 -7.27
N ASP A 23 -2.15 16.79 -8.49
CA ASP A 23 -3.58 17.05 -8.75
C ASP A 23 -4.49 15.89 -8.30
N ASP A 24 -3.97 14.66 -8.18
CA ASP A 24 -4.74 13.49 -7.73
C ASP A 24 -4.91 13.42 -6.20
N HIS A 25 -4.28 14.32 -5.44
CA HIS A 25 -4.30 14.29 -3.99
C HIS A 25 -5.72 14.39 -3.43
N GLU A 26 -6.54 15.33 -3.92
CA GLU A 26 -7.93 15.50 -3.44
C GLU A 26 -8.80 14.28 -3.74
N ALA A 27 -8.60 13.64 -4.90
CA ALA A 27 -9.34 12.43 -5.27
C ALA A 27 -9.00 11.26 -4.34
N PHE A 28 -7.73 11.15 -3.95
CA PHE A 28 -7.26 10.16 -2.99
C PHE A 28 -7.84 10.41 -1.58
N GLU A 29 -7.80 11.65 -1.09
CA GLU A 29 -8.37 12.01 0.22
C GLU A 29 -9.88 11.76 0.28
N ALA A 30 -10.62 12.06 -0.79
CA ALA A 30 -12.05 11.81 -0.86
C ALA A 30 -12.39 10.31 -0.71
N VAL A 31 -11.51 9.41 -1.13
CA VAL A 31 -11.70 7.96 -0.92
C VAL A 31 -11.32 7.56 0.49
N LEU A 32 -10.21 8.07 1.03
CA LEU A 32 -9.79 7.78 2.40
C LEU A 32 -10.81 8.26 3.45
N SER A 33 -11.45 9.41 3.20
CA SER A 33 -12.49 9.96 4.07
C SER A 33 -13.84 9.24 3.97
N GLY A 34 -14.01 8.37 2.98
CA GLY A 34 -15.29 7.72 2.65
C GLY A 34 -16.30 8.65 1.98
N GLU A 35 -15.94 9.89 1.62
CA GLU A 35 -16.77 10.80 0.83
C GLU A 35 -17.08 10.23 -0.56
N LYS A 36 -16.09 9.55 -1.16
CA LYS A 36 -16.23 8.76 -2.38
C LYS A 36 -15.99 7.29 -2.07
N THR A 37 -16.79 6.43 -2.69
CA THR A 37 -16.64 4.98 -2.59
C THR A 37 -16.06 4.40 -3.88
N GLY A 38 -15.21 3.39 -3.76
CA GLY A 38 -14.67 2.65 -4.90
C GLY A 38 -13.21 2.26 -4.75
N PRO A 39 -12.71 1.36 -5.62
CA PRO A 39 -11.30 0.99 -5.63
C PRO A 39 -10.43 2.13 -6.17
N VAL A 40 -9.22 2.28 -5.62
CA VAL A 40 -8.21 3.23 -6.07
C VAL A 40 -6.95 2.48 -6.48
N ALA A 41 -6.37 2.90 -7.60
CA ALA A 41 -5.09 2.40 -8.07
C ALA A 41 -4.05 3.52 -8.07
N VAL A 42 -2.90 3.28 -7.43
CA VAL A 42 -1.75 4.20 -7.45
C VAL A 42 -0.75 3.69 -8.48
N VAL A 43 -0.64 4.40 -9.60
CA VAL A 43 0.23 4.03 -10.74
C VAL A 43 1.25 5.14 -10.96
N GLY A 44 2.49 4.77 -11.22
CA GLY A 44 3.60 5.69 -11.38
C GLY A 44 4.89 4.96 -11.70
N ASP A 45 5.89 5.71 -12.15
CA ASP A 45 7.20 5.18 -12.54
C ASP A 45 7.94 4.50 -11.37
N PRO A 46 8.97 3.69 -11.64
CA PRO A 46 9.85 3.19 -10.59
C PRO A 46 10.36 4.33 -9.69
N PHE A 47 10.35 4.11 -8.37
CA PHE A 47 10.79 5.07 -7.35
C PHE A 47 9.96 6.36 -7.21
N SER A 48 8.78 6.46 -7.86
CA SER A 48 7.84 7.58 -7.71
C SER A 48 7.16 7.71 -6.33
N GLY A 49 7.55 6.90 -5.33
CA GLY A 49 6.97 6.99 -3.99
C GLY A 49 5.64 6.24 -3.78
N ARG A 50 5.22 5.37 -4.72
CA ARG A 50 3.98 4.55 -4.58
C ARG A 50 3.88 3.79 -3.26
N GLY A 51 5.02 3.30 -2.74
CA GLY A 51 5.08 2.64 -1.44
C GLY A 51 4.54 3.52 -0.32
N SER A 52 5.05 4.75 -0.24
CA SER A 52 4.66 5.74 0.77
C SER A 52 3.17 6.11 0.70
N VAL A 53 2.62 6.25 -0.52
CA VAL A 53 1.18 6.52 -0.71
C VAL A 53 0.34 5.35 -0.17
N LEU A 54 0.71 4.11 -0.48
CA LEU A 54 0.02 2.92 0.01
C LEU A 54 0.19 2.72 1.52
N ASP A 55 1.36 3.06 2.09
CA ASP A 55 1.61 2.96 3.52
C ASP A 55 0.74 3.95 4.31
N ARG A 56 0.55 5.17 3.77
CA ARG A 56 -0.42 6.13 4.32
C ARG A 56 -1.84 5.57 4.25
N ALA A 57 -2.27 5.03 3.10
CA ALA A 57 -3.61 4.45 2.95
C ALA A 57 -3.86 3.31 3.96
N VAL A 58 -2.87 2.45 4.18
CA VAL A 58 -2.92 1.37 5.18
C VAL A 58 -3.15 1.93 6.58
N ARG A 59 -2.41 2.98 6.97
CA ARG A 59 -2.55 3.62 8.28
C ARG A 59 -3.91 4.30 8.44
N ASP A 60 -4.34 5.08 7.46
CA ASP A 60 -5.52 5.93 7.56
C ASP A 60 -6.83 5.12 7.47
N LEU A 61 -6.81 3.97 6.78
CA LEU A 61 -7.96 3.05 6.66
C LEU A 61 -7.92 1.88 7.66
N ASP A 62 -6.88 1.74 8.47
CA ASP A 62 -6.58 0.53 9.25
C ASP A 62 -6.68 -0.76 8.40
N ALA A 63 -6.12 -0.69 7.18
CA ALA A 63 -6.29 -1.72 6.18
C ALA A 63 -5.24 -2.84 6.28
N THR A 64 -5.62 -4.05 5.85
CA THR A 64 -4.65 -5.15 5.68
C THR A 64 -3.87 -4.97 4.39
N ARG A 65 -2.53 -4.96 4.48
CA ARG A 65 -1.65 -4.93 3.30
C ARG A 65 -1.36 -6.33 2.79
N VAL A 66 -1.70 -6.60 1.53
CA VAL A 66 -1.32 -7.82 0.81
C VAL A 66 -0.30 -7.45 -0.27
N SER A 67 0.90 -8.04 -0.20
CA SER A 67 1.89 -7.99 -1.27
C SER A 67 1.77 -9.22 -2.15
N LEU A 68 1.88 -9.03 -3.46
CA LEU A 68 1.84 -10.09 -4.46
C LEU A 68 3.13 -10.03 -5.27
N ASP A 69 3.90 -11.11 -5.20
CA ASP A 69 5.13 -11.25 -5.98
C ASP A 69 4.90 -12.10 -7.24
N PRO A 70 5.69 -11.90 -8.31
CA PRO A 70 5.63 -12.77 -9.47
C PRO A 70 5.80 -14.23 -9.08
N GLY A 71 4.78 -15.05 -9.34
CA GLY A 71 4.79 -16.49 -9.03
C GLY A 71 4.03 -16.91 -7.77
N ASP A 72 3.48 -15.99 -6.98
CA ASP A 72 2.67 -16.31 -5.78
C ASP A 72 1.44 -17.18 -6.08
N GLY A 73 0.95 -17.15 -7.33
CA GLY A 73 -0.22 -17.92 -7.75
C GLY A 73 -1.54 -17.34 -7.25
N VAL A 74 -2.63 -17.67 -7.95
CA VAL A 74 -3.95 -17.07 -7.70
C VAL A 74 -4.57 -17.59 -6.40
N ASP A 75 -4.31 -18.84 -6.02
CA ASP A 75 -4.90 -19.46 -4.83
C ASP A 75 -4.36 -18.85 -3.53
N GLN A 76 -3.05 -18.62 -3.45
CA GLN A 76 -2.43 -17.95 -2.31
C GLN A 76 -2.92 -16.50 -2.18
N THR A 77 -3.09 -15.81 -3.31
CA THR A 77 -3.65 -14.45 -3.37
C THR A 77 -5.07 -14.41 -2.80
N ARG A 78 -5.95 -15.33 -3.23
CA ARG A 78 -7.32 -15.44 -2.73
C ARG A 78 -7.37 -15.73 -1.23
N ALA A 79 -6.51 -16.63 -0.74
CA ALA A 79 -6.44 -16.95 0.68
C ALA A 79 -6.07 -15.72 1.54
N ARG A 80 -5.13 -14.89 1.05
CA ARG A 80 -4.70 -13.65 1.74
C ARG A 80 -5.78 -12.56 1.77
N ILE A 81 -6.58 -12.44 0.72
CA ILE A 81 -7.62 -11.39 0.61
C ILE A 81 -8.88 -11.74 1.44
N ASN A 82 -9.25 -13.02 1.55
CA ASN A 82 -10.48 -13.45 2.24
C ASN A 82 -10.32 -13.62 3.76
N GLY A 83 -9.28 -13.07 4.38
CA GLY A 83 -9.08 -13.14 5.83
C GLY A 83 -8.63 -14.51 6.38
N GLY A 84 -8.19 -15.42 5.51
CA GLY A 84 -7.59 -16.70 5.91
C GLY A 84 -8.51 -17.64 6.71
N GLN A 85 -9.38 -18.39 6.02
CA GLN A 85 -9.77 -19.73 6.44
C GLN A 85 -9.94 -20.62 5.22
N LEU A 86 -9.14 -21.69 5.15
CA LEU A 86 -9.48 -22.94 4.46
C LEU A 86 -9.96 -23.92 5.52
#